data_AF-A0A1F8XHH9-F1
#
_entry.id   AF-A0A1F8XHH9-F1
#
_cell.length_a   1.000
_cell.length_b   1.000
_cell.length_c   1.000
_cell.angle_alpha   90.00
_cell.angle_beta   90.00
_cell.angle_gamma   90.00
#
_symmetry.space_group_name_H-M   'P 1'
#
loop_
_entity.id
_entity.type
_entity.pdbx_description
1 polymer ?
#
loop_
_entity_poly.entity_id
_entity_poly.type
_entity_poly.pdbx_seq_one_letter_code
_entity_poly.pdbx_strand_id
1 'polypeptide(L)'
;MKREGESVQKIWTRDEVQKALTEILVDALGVKEDKIVPSASLVHDLGVESIDFLDIGFRVQQTFGVELPNKTLQDAALRWGNLGELGGILQHRYGVHVTPDEIRRFRGMGIPEVLRWVSQKQGITFQNGEAEKLAEEFVERLVEEFERVGFKVSLFDCGEIKKVMLQNLNSPKIVEGMLRLFNVASLVDFITDRVQSTNSE
;
A
#
# COMPACT_ATOMS: atom_id res chain seq x y z
N MET A 1 31.45 -40.76 -6.39
CA MET A 1 31.87 -39.51 -7.06
C MET A 1 30.86 -38.43 -6.73
N LYS A 2 31.21 -37.51 -5.83
CA LYS A 2 30.41 -36.31 -5.53
C LYS A 2 30.72 -35.23 -6.56
N ARG A 3 29.68 -34.64 -7.14
CA ARG A 3 29.64 -33.21 -7.51
C ARG A 3 28.22 -32.76 -7.19
N GLU A 4 28.00 -32.45 -5.92
CA GLU A 4 26.91 -31.58 -5.50
C GLU A 4 27.15 -30.25 -6.23
N GLY A 5 26.23 -29.86 -7.11
CA GLY A 5 26.28 -28.57 -7.75
C GLY A 5 26.13 -27.52 -6.66
N GLU A 6 27.21 -26.83 -6.32
CA GLU A 6 27.16 -25.60 -5.55
C GLU A 6 26.28 -24.62 -6.34
N SER A 7 25.01 -24.50 -5.95
CA SER A 7 24.15 -23.41 -6.37
C SER A 7 24.72 -22.15 -5.74
N VAL A 8 25.65 -21.49 -6.44
CA VAL A 8 26.08 -20.13 -6.10
C VAL A 8 24.83 -19.27 -6.20
N GLN A 9 24.21 -18.96 -5.07
CA GLN A 9 23.12 -17.99 -5.04
C GLN A 9 23.70 -16.67 -5.55
N LYS A 10 23.19 -16.22 -6.70
CA LYS A 10 23.56 -14.94 -7.26
C LYS A 10 23.25 -13.86 -6.23
N ILE A 11 24.25 -13.07 -5.85
CA ILE A 11 24.03 -11.85 -5.07
C ILE A 11 23.44 -10.82 -6.03
N TRP A 12 22.21 -10.38 -5.79
CA TRP A 12 21.56 -9.39 -6.63
C TRP A 12 21.77 -7.99 -6.07
N THR A 13 22.26 -7.08 -6.91
CA THR A 13 22.25 -5.63 -6.64
C THR A 13 20.88 -5.03 -6.97
N ARG A 14 20.56 -3.87 -6.40
CA ARG A 14 19.30 -3.16 -6.68
C ARG A 14 19.10 -2.89 -8.18
N ASP A 15 20.16 -2.53 -8.89
CA ASP A 15 20.11 -2.26 -10.34
C ASP A 15 19.84 -3.53 -11.15
N GLU A 16 20.42 -4.67 -10.75
CA GLU A 16 20.12 -5.96 -11.37
C GLU A 16 18.69 -6.43 -11.08
N VAL A 17 18.18 -6.20 -9.87
CA VAL A 17 16.78 -6.44 -9.52
C VAL A 17 15.87 -5.57 -10.38
N GLN A 18 16.16 -4.26 -10.49
CA GLN A 18 15.39 -3.34 -11.33
C GLN A 18 15.34 -3.83 -12.78
N LYS A 19 16.47 -4.22 -13.36
CA LYS A 19 16.53 -4.68 -14.74
C LYS A 19 15.74 -5.98 -14.94
N ALA A 20 15.99 -7.00 -14.13
CA ALA A 20 15.30 -8.28 -14.24
C ALA A 20 13.80 -8.16 -13.94
N LEU A 21 13.40 -7.34 -12.97
CA LEU A 21 12.00 -7.06 -12.71
C LEU A 21 11.33 -6.32 -13.87
N THR A 22 12.05 -5.41 -14.53
CA THR A 22 11.53 -4.70 -15.72
C THR A 22 11.20 -5.70 -16.83
N GLU A 23 12.09 -6.65 -17.10
CA GLU A 23 11.85 -7.74 -18.06
C GLU A 23 10.63 -8.58 -17.65
N ILE A 24 10.51 -8.96 -16.36
CA ILE A 24 9.35 -9.68 -15.83
C ILE A 24 8.05 -8.92 -16.07
N LEU A 25 8.01 -7.61 -15.77
CA LEU A 25 6.81 -6.79 -15.90
C LEU A 25 6.42 -6.57 -17.37
N VAL A 26 7.39 -6.37 -18.27
CA VAL A 26 7.14 -6.29 -19.72
C VAL A 26 6.52 -7.58 -20.24
N ASP A 27 7.09 -8.72 -19.86
CA ASP A 27 6.62 -10.03 -20.33
C ASP A 27 5.27 -10.44 -19.75
N ALA A 28 5.04 -10.16 -18.47
CA ALA A 28 3.79 -10.51 -17.78
C ALA A 28 2.63 -9.63 -18.24
N LEU A 29 2.88 -8.33 -18.47
CA LEU A 29 1.82 -7.35 -18.74
C LEU A 29 1.67 -7.02 -20.23
N GLY A 30 2.61 -7.42 -21.08
CA GLY A 30 2.62 -7.06 -22.50
C GLY A 30 2.75 -5.55 -22.74
N VAL A 31 3.28 -4.81 -21.76
CA VAL A 31 3.50 -3.35 -21.86
C VAL A 31 4.90 -3.06 -22.37
N LYS A 32 5.12 -1.86 -22.90
CA LYS A 32 6.45 -1.43 -23.36
C LYS A 32 7.37 -1.16 -22.17
N GLU A 33 8.67 -1.44 -22.34
CA GLU A 33 9.70 -1.18 -21.33
C GLU A 33 9.74 0.29 -20.87
N ASP A 34 9.46 1.24 -21.77
CA ASP A 34 9.40 2.67 -21.47
C ASP A 34 8.26 3.08 -20.52
N LYS A 35 7.30 2.18 -20.27
CA LYS A 35 6.25 2.36 -19.26
C LYS A 35 6.69 1.95 -17.86
N ILE A 36 7.73 1.12 -17.75
CA ILE A 36 8.22 0.61 -16.47
C ILE A 36 9.16 1.65 -15.85
N VAL A 37 8.58 2.73 -15.34
CA VAL A 37 9.31 3.77 -14.60
C VAL A 37 9.17 3.56 -13.09
N PRO A 38 10.15 3.96 -12.27
CA PRO A 38 10.13 3.73 -10.82
C PRO A 38 8.84 4.20 -10.12
N SER A 39 8.27 5.32 -10.58
CA SER A 39 7.05 5.90 -10.01
C SER A 39 5.74 5.32 -10.55
N ALA A 40 5.77 4.43 -11.55
CA ALA A 40 4.57 3.87 -12.14
C ALA A 40 3.87 2.94 -11.13
N SER A 41 2.61 3.24 -10.82
CA SER A 41 1.74 2.36 -10.04
C SER A 41 1.48 1.08 -10.83
N LEU A 42 1.69 -0.07 -10.18
CA LEU A 42 1.42 -1.37 -10.78
C LEU A 42 -0.05 -1.48 -11.20
N VAL A 43 -0.99 -1.07 -10.34
CA VAL A 43 -2.42 -1.17 -10.63
C VAL A 43 -2.90 -0.01 -11.53
N HIS A 44 -2.62 1.24 -11.15
CA HIS A 44 -3.22 2.39 -11.85
C HIS A 44 -2.55 2.67 -13.21
N ASP A 45 -1.21 2.62 -13.28
CA ASP A 45 -0.48 3.04 -14.47
C ASP A 45 -0.15 1.88 -15.40
N LEU A 46 0.13 0.69 -14.84
CA LEU A 46 0.45 -0.52 -15.62
C LEU A 46 -0.74 -1.47 -15.80
N GLY A 47 -1.86 -1.23 -15.12
CA GLY A 47 -3.09 -2.00 -15.31
C GLY A 47 -3.04 -3.41 -14.73
N VAL A 48 -2.19 -3.67 -13.73
CA VAL A 48 -2.05 -5.01 -13.12
C VAL A 48 -3.36 -5.42 -12.44
N GLU A 49 -3.91 -6.55 -12.88
CA GLU A 49 -5.09 -7.18 -12.29
C GLU A 49 -4.72 -8.33 -11.33
N SER A 50 -5.72 -8.90 -10.66
CA SER A 50 -5.54 -10.01 -9.71
C SER A 50 -4.80 -11.22 -10.28
N ILE A 51 -5.00 -11.52 -11.57
CA ILE A 51 -4.32 -12.64 -12.26
C ILE A 51 -2.86 -12.29 -12.54
N ASP A 52 -2.60 -11.06 -12.96
CA ASP A 52 -1.24 -10.58 -13.25
C ASP A 52 -0.37 -10.61 -12.00
N PHE A 53 -0.93 -10.30 -10.82
CA PHE A 53 -0.21 -10.43 -9.55
C PHE A 53 0.26 -11.86 -9.26
N LEU A 54 -0.50 -12.88 -9.70
CA LEU A 54 -0.09 -14.27 -9.56
C LEU A 54 1.06 -14.62 -10.51
N ASP A 55 0.99 -14.19 -11.78
CA ASP A 55 2.06 -14.43 -12.75
C ASP A 55 3.36 -13.69 -12.37
N ILE A 56 3.26 -12.40 -12.03
CA ILE A 56 4.39 -11.61 -11.53
C ILE A 56 4.99 -12.27 -10.29
N GLY A 57 4.16 -12.65 -9.31
CA GLY A 57 4.61 -13.31 -8.09
C GLY A 57 5.34 -14.63 -8.36
N PHE A 58 4.81 -15.45 -9.27
CA PHE A 58 5.45 -16.70 -9.68
C PHE A 58 6.80 -16.46 -10.36
N ARG A 59 6.88 -15.51 -11.30
CA ARG A 59 8.14 -15.16 -11.99
C ARG A 59 9.18 -14.59 -11.03
N VAL A 60 8.77 -13.70 -10.12
CA VAL A 60 9.64 -13.16 -9.07
C VAL A 60 10.18 -14.29 -8.18
N GLN A 61 9.34 -15.26 -7.80
CA GLN A 61 9.78 -16.41 -7.03
C GLN A 61 10.78 -17.28 -7.81
N GLN A 62 10.54 -17.54 -9.10
CA GLN A 62 11.47 -18.32 -9.94
C GLN A 62 12.82 -17.61 -10.16
N THR A 63 12.80 -16.29 -10.35
CA THR A 63 14.00 -15.51 -10.67
C THR A 63 14.83 -15.16 -9.44
N PHE A 64 14.17 -14.76 -8.34
CA PHE A 64 14.84 -14.21 -7.15
C PHE A 64 14.74 -15.11 -5.91
N GLY A 65 13.91 -16.16 -5.93
CA GLY A 65 13.61 -16.94 -4.74
C GLY A 65 12.76 -16.20 -3.69
N VAL A 66 12.12 -15.09 -4.09
CA VAL A 66 11.33 -14.23 -3.20
C VAL A 66 9.84 -14.49 -3.42
N GLU A 67 9.12 -14.79 -2.35
CA GLU A 67 7.66 -14.87 -2.38
C GLU A 67 7.03 -13.48 -2.16
N LEU A 68 6.17 -13.06 -3.09
CA LEU A 68 5.43 -11.81 -2.94
C LEU A 68 4.23 -12.01 -1.99
N PRO A 69 3.95 -11.06 -1.08
CA PRO A 69 2.87 -11.16 -0.10
C PRO A 69 1.50 -10.82 -0.74
N ASN A 70 1.16 -11.46 -1.86
CA ASN A 70 -0.02 -11.18 -2.68
C ASN A 70 -1.32 -11.23 -1.86
N LYS A 71 -1.48 -12.26 -1.02
CA LYS A 71 -2.66 -12.39 -0.14
C LYS A 71 -2.74 -11.25 0.87
N THR A 72 -1.64 -10.94 1.54
CA THR A 72 -1.58 -9.87 2.53
C THR A 72 -1.88 -8.51 1.91
N LEU A 73 -1.39 -8.23 0.69
CA LEU A 73 -1.72 -7.03 -0.07
C LEU A 73 -3.22 -6.96 -0.41
N GLN A 74 -3.82 -8.05 -0.89
CA GLN A 74 -5.25 -8.09 -1.20
C GLN A 74 -6.10 -7.85 0.05
N ASP A 75 -5.75 -8.51 1.15
CA ASP A 75 -6.43 -8.33 2.43
C ASP A 75 -6.30 -6.89 2.94
N ALA A 76 -5.13 -6.26 2.77
CA ALA A 76 -4.90 -4.86 3.14
C ALA A 76 -5.73 -3.89 2.28
N ALA A 77 -5.78 -4.10 0.95
CA ALA A 77 -6.58 -3.28 0.05
C ALA A 77 -8.09 -3.31 0.41
N LEU A 78 -8.61 -4.48 0.82
CA LEU A 78 -9.98 -4.62 1.31
C LEU A 78 -10.20 -3.87 2.63
N ARG A 79 -9.21 -3.83 3.53
CA ARG A 79 -9.29 -3.06 4.79
C ARG A 79 -9.29 -1.55 4.54
N TRP A 80 -8.41 -1.06 3.66
CA TRP A 80 -8.32 0.36 3.32
C TRP A 80 -9.64 0.91 2.75
N GLY A 81 -10.35 0.12 1.95
CA GLY A 81 -11.65 0.49 1.39
C GLY A 81 -12.81 0.53 2.40
N ASN A 82 -12.62 0.05 3.63
CA ASN A 82 -13.68 -0.08 4.63
C ASN A 82 -13.62 0.95 5.77
N LEU A 83 -12.66 1.90 5.74
CA LEU A 83 -12.48 2.91 6.79
C LEU A 83 -12.30 2.31 8.20
N GLY A 84 -11.79 1.07 8.31
CA GLY A 84 -11.60 0.39 9.59
C GLY A 84 -10.66 1.16 10.52
N GLU A 85 -9.56 1.65 9.96
CA GLU A 85 -8.58 2.48 10.68
C GLU A 85 -9.20 3.76 11.24
N LEU A 86 -10.09 4.42 10.49
CA LEU A 86 -10.79 5.61 10.98
C LEU A 86 -11.61 5.29 12.24
N GLY A 87 -12.36 4.19 12.24
CA GLY A 87 -13.10 3.74 13.43
C GLY A 87 -12.18 3.50 14.64
N GLY A 88 -11.04 2.86 14.40
CA GLY A 88 -10.00 2.64 15.42
C GLY A 88 -9.42 3.93 15.98
N ILE A 89 -9.15 4.93 15.13
CA ILE A 89 -8.66 6.25 15.56
C ILE A 89 -9.71 6.97 16.40
N LEU A 90 -10.96 6.99 15.93
CA LEU A 90 -12.06 7.67 16.64
C LEU A 90 -12.31 7.05 18.02
N GLN A 91 -12.21 5.73 18.12
CA GLN A 91 -12.30 5.02 19.39
C GLN A 91 -11.13 5.34 20.31
N HIS A 92 -9.90 5.26 19.81
CA HIS A 92 -8.70 5.49 20.61
C HIS A 92 -8.59 6.94 21.10
N ARG A 93 -8.88 7.91 20.23
CA ARG A 93 -8.66 9.34 20.49
C ARG A 93 -9.82 10.01 21.21
N TYR A 94 -11.05 9.62 20.88
CA TYR A 94 -12.26 10.28 21.38
C TYR A 94 -13.18 9.35 22.18
N GLY A 95 -12.79 8.08 22.39
CA GLY A 95 -13.60 7.10 23.11
C GLY A 95 -14.90 6.72 22.37
N VAL A 96 -14.99 7.01 21.06
CA VAL A 96 -16.21 6.78 20.28
C VAL A 96 -16.20 5.41 19.65
N HIS A 97 -17.13 4.55 20.07
CA HIS A 97 -17.39 3.33 19.32
C HIS A 97 -18.24 3.66 18.09
N VAL A 98 -17.71 3.31 16.91
CA VAL A 98 -18.38 3.50 15.62
C VAL A 98 -18.92 2.16 15.15
N THR A 99 -20.24 2.09 14.97
CA THR A 99 -20.92 0.90 14.46
C THR A 99 -20.74 0.76 12.94
N PRO A 100 -20.93 -0.43 12.35
CA PRO A 100 -20.85 -0.63 10.90
C PRO A 100 -21.81 0.27 10.09
N ASP A 101 -23.00 0.58 10.63
CA ASP A 101 -23.94 1.52 10.02
C ASP A 101 -23.42 2.95 10.00
N GLU A 102 -22.73 3.38 11.05
CA GLU A 102 -22.11 4.69 11.14
C GLU A 102 -20.91 4.79 10.19
N ILE A 103 -20.08 3.75 10.11
CA ILE A 103 -19.00 3.65 9.11
C ILE A 103 -19.54 3.78 7.68
N ARG A 104 -20.66 3.12 7.37
CA ARG A 104 -21.32 3.26 6.05
C ARG A 104 -21.74 4.70 5.76
N ARG A 105 -22.21 5.45 6.77
CA ARG A 105 -22.57 6.86 6.63
C ARG A 105 -21.36 7.76 6.39
N PHE A 106 -20.23 7.46 7.04
CA PHE A 106 -19.01 8.26 6.90
C PHE A 106 -18.42 8.22 5.51
N ARG A 107 -18.72 7.18 4.71
CA ARG A 107 -18.29 7.13 3.33
C ARG A 107 -18.66 8.45 2.63
N GLY A 108 -19.91 8.91 2.66
CA GLY A 108 -20.30 10.14 1.95
C GLY A 108 -19.78 11.45 2.53
N MET A 109 -18.87 11.43 3.50
CA MET A 109 -18.48 12.57 4.34
C MET A 109 -16.98 12.85 4.25
N GLY A 110 -16.55 14.09 4.49
CA GLY A 110 -15.17 14.40 4.80
C GLY A 110 -14.88 14.24 6.30
N ILE A 111 -13.60 14.29 6.67
CA ILE A 111 -13.21 14.28 8.08
C ILE A 111 -13.87 15.40 8.93
N PRO A 112 -14.05 16.65 8.43
CA PRO A 112 -14.75 17.68 9.20
C PRO A 112 -16.19 17.31 9.58
N GLU A 113 -16.94 16.66 8.68
CA GLU A 113 -18.28 16.13 8.94
C GLU A 113 -18.26 15.02 10.00
N VAL A 114 -17.29 14.11 9.92
CA VAL A 114 -17.11 13.03 10.90
C VAL A 114 -16.82 13.62 12.29
N LEU A 115 -15.97 14.62 12.39
CA LEU A 115 -15.72 15.32 13.66
C LEU A 115 -16.97 16.04 14.17
N ARG A 116 -17.77 16.68 13.29
CA ARG A 116 -19.07 17.24 13.72
C ARG A 116 -19.99 16.17 14.29
N TRP A 117 -20.03 14.99 13.70
CA TRP A 117 -20.79 13.86 14.22
C TRP A 117 -20.27 13.38 15.58
N VAL A 118 -18.94 13.26 15.75
CA VAL A 118 -18.32 12.91 17.04
C VAL A 118 -18.66 13.94 18.12
N SER A 119 -18.55 15.22 17.78
CA SER A 119 -18.86 16.34 18.67
C SER A 119 -20.29 16.25 19.20
N GLN A 120 -21.26 15.94 18.33
CA GLN A 120 -22.65 15.75 18.72
C GLN A 120 -22.87 14.50 19.60
N LYS A 121 -22.15 13.41 19.32
CA LYS A 121 -22.30 12.13 20.06
C LYS A 121 -21.67 12.17 21.44
N GLN A 122 -20.54 12.86 21.61
CA GLN A 122 -19.75 12.88 22.86
C GLN A 122 -19.81 14.22 23.61
N GLY A 123 -20.42 15.25 23.05
CA GLY A 123 -20.39 16.61 23.61
C GLY A 123 -18.99 17.25 23.59
N ILE A 124 -18.09 16.78 22.71
CA ILE A 124 -16.72 17.29 22.60
C ILE A 124 -16.71 18.53 21.69
N THR A 125 -15.95 19.56 22.06
CA THR A 125 -15.66 20.69 21.16
C THR A 125 -14.24 20.55 20.63
N PHE A 126 -14.09 20.64 19.31
CA PHE A 126 -12.79 20.52 18.65
C PHE A 126 -12.16 21.89 18.39
N GLN A 127 -10.83 21.95 18.45
CA GLN A 127 -10.06 23.12 18.07
C GLN A 127 -9.91 23.19 16.54
N ASN A 128 -9.58 24.39 16.03
CA ASN A 128 -9.19 24.55 14.63
C ASN A 128 -7.97 23.65 14.32
N GLY A 129 -7.97 23.02 13.15
CA GLY A 129 -6.90 22.10 12.74
C GLY A 129 -7.11 20.64 13.14
N GLU A 130 -8.16 20.31 13.90
CA GLU A 130 -8.37 18.93 14.37
C GLU A 130 -8.68 17.96 13.21
N ALA A 131 -9.37 18.43 12.18
CA ALA A 131 -9.64 17.64 10.99
C ALA A 131 -8.35 17.26 10.26
N GLU A 132 -7.41 18.19 10.15
CA GLU A 132 -6.11 18.00 9.53
C GLU A 132 -5.25 17.03 10.32
N LYS A 133 -5.28 17.12 11.66
CA LYS A 133 -4.58 16.17 12.54
C LYS A 133 -5.16 14.77 12.46
N LEU A 134 -6.48 14.64 12.38
CA LEU A 134 -7.14 13.34 12.23
C LEU A 134 -6.85 12.73 10.85
N ALA A 135 -6.82 13.55 9.80
CA ALA A 135 -6.45 13.11 8.45
C ALA A 135 -5.00 12.62 8.39
N GLU A 136 -4.10 13.34 9.05
CA GLU A 136 -2.68 12.99 9.13
C GLU A 136 -2.45 11.68 9.87
N GLU A 137 -3.04 11.52 11.06
CA GLU A 137 -2.98 10.26 11.81
C GLU A 137 -3.57 9.09 11.01
N PHE A 138 -4.64 9.33 10.24
CA PHE A 138 -5.23 8.30 9.40
C PHE A 138 -4.29 7.88 8.26
N VAL A 139 -3.68 8.84 7.56
CA VAL A 139 -2.65 8.57 6.55
C VAL A 139 -1.47 7.81 7.14
N GLU A 140 -0.97 8.23 8.31
CA GLU A 140 0.16 7.57 8.99
C GLU A 140 -0.14 6.10 9.27
N ARG A 141 -1.34 5.79 9.81
CA ARG A 141 -1.73 4.38 10.04
C ARG A 141 -1.84 3.55 8.77
N LEU A 142 -2.36 4.16 7.69
CA LEU A 142 -2.44 3.50 6.40
C LEU A 142 -1.04 3.19 5.83
N VAL A 143 -0.10 4.13 5.99
CA VAL A 143 1.31 3.94 5.61
C VAL A 143 1.96 2.86 6.48
N GLU A 144 1.78 2.89 7.80
CA GLU A 144 2.29 1.84 8.69
C GLU A 144 1.73 0.45 8.33
N GLU A 145 0.45 0.35 7.99
CA GLU A 145 -0.14 -0.90 7.50
C GLU A 145 0.51 -1.37 6.20
N PHE A 146 0.78 -0.46 5.26
CA PHE A 146 1.48 -0.77 4.00
C PHE A 146 2.90 -1.28 4.26
N GLU A 147 3.64 -0.61 5.14
CA GLU A 147 5.00 -0.99 5.51
C GLU A 147 5.07 -2.33 6.25
N ARG A 148 4.03 -2.69 7.03
CA ARG A 148 3.91 -4.02 7.65
C ARG A 148 3.77 -5.15 6.64
N VAL A 149 3.29 -4.88 5.42
CA VAL A 149 3.29 -5.86 4.33
C VAL A 149 4.71 -6.11 3.80
N GLY A 150 5.64 -5.21 4.11
CA GLY A 150 7.06 -5.30 3.77
C GLY A 150 7.49 -4.31 2.68
N PHE A 151 6.56 -3.52 2.12
CA PHE A 151 6.88 -2.52 1.11
C PHE A 151 7.24 -1.19 1.78
N LYS A 152 8.37 -0.61 1.38
CA LYS A 152 8.73 0.75 1.82
C LYS A 152 7.95 1.79 1.01
N VAL A 153 7.53 2.86 1.67
CA VAL A 153 6.98 4.03 0.96
C VAL A 153 8.13 4.87 0.40
N SER A 154 8.55 4.53 -0.81
CA SER A 154 9.54 5.28 -1.57
C SER A 154 8.81 6.30 -2.46
N LEU A 155 9.13 7.59 -2.32
CA LEU A 155 8.77 8.68 -3.26
C LEU A 155 7.29 9.13 -3.33
N PHE A 156 6.39 8.65 -2.46
CA PHE A 156 4.98 9.02 -2.54
C PHE A 156 4.60 10.21 -1.63
N ASP A 157 3.96 11.23 -2.22
CA ASP A 157 3.37 12.34 -1.48
C ASP A 157 1.98 11.95 -0.96
N CYS A 158 1.90 11.64 0.33
CA CYS A 158 0.63 11.35 0.98
C CYS A 158 -0.29 12.58 1.15
N GLY A 159 0.19 13.78 0.79
CA GLY A 159 -0.57 15.03 0.82
C GLY A 159 -1.85 14.98 -0.01
N GLU A 160 -1.84 14.28 -1.15
CA GLU A 160 -3.06 14.12 -1.97
C GLU A 160 -4.10 13.22 -1.28
N ILE A 161 -3.66 12.15 -0.61
CA ILE A 161 -4.57 11.30 0.18
C ILE A 161 -5.19 12.10 1.33
N LYS A 162 -4.38 12.89 2.04
CA LYS A 162 -4.85 13.79 3.10
C LYS A 162 -5.91 14.77 2.60
N LYS A 163 -5.68 15.41 1.44
CA LYS A 163 -6.67 16.33 0.81
C LYS A 163 -7.97 15.62 0.46
N VAL A 164 -7.89 14.41 -0.10
CA VAL A 164 -9.08 13.60 -0.42
C VAL A 164 -9.87 13.27 0.84
N MET A 165 -9.21 12.83 1.91
CA MET A 165 -9.87 12.48 3.18
C MET A 165 -10.58 13.66 3.85
N LEU A 166 -10.02 14.88 3.73
CA LEU A 166 -10.67 16.09 4.23
C LEU A 166 -11.99 16.40 3.51
N GLN A 167 -12.16 15.94 2.27
CA GLN A 167 -13.33 16.24 1.44
C GLN A 167 -14.33 15.08 1.38
N ASN A 168 -13.87 13.84 1.18
CA ASN A 168 -14.73 12.69 0.94
C ASN A 168 -14.03 11.35 1.20
N LEU A 169 -14.53 10.61 2.19
CA LEU A 169 -14.04 9.30 2.62
C LEU A 169 -14.55 8.13 1.77
N ASN A 170 -15.54 8.32 0.88
CA ASN A 170 -16.05 7.30 -0.05
C ASN A 170 -15.25 7.26 -1.34
N SER A 171 -14.29 8.17 -1.52
CA SER A 171 -13.71 8.32 -2.84
C SER A 171 -12.89 7.07 -3.16
N PRO A 172 -13.14 6.39 -4.30
CA PRO A 172 -12.22 5.39 -4.84
C PRO A 172 -10.77 5.90 -4.85
N LYS A 173 -10.59 7.23 -4.87
CA LYS A 173 -9.33 7.95 -4.74
C LYS A 173 -8.52 7.63 -3.47
N ILE A 174 -9.12 7.22 -2.34
CA ILE A 174 -8.34 6.82 -1.16
C ILE A 174 -7.67 5.47 -1.44
N VAL A 175 -8.46 4.48 -1.88
CA VAL A 175 -7.93 3.17 -2.27
C VAL A 175 -6.95 3.31 -3.43
N GLU A 176 -7.29 4.11 -4.44
CA GLU A 176 -6.41 4.44 -5.56
C GLU A 176 -5.11 5.10 -5.08
N GLY A 177 -5.19 6.06 -4.16
CA GLY A 177 -4.04 6.69 -3.53
C GLY A 177 -3.14 5.68 -2.83
N MET A 178 -3.72 4.75 -2.07
CA MET A 178 -2.99 3.66 -1.43
C MET A 178 -2.38 2.68 -2.46
N LEU A 179 -3.11 2.35 -3.52
CA LEU A 179 -2.61 1.49 -4.61
C LEU A 179 -1.47 2.15 -5.41
N ARG A 180 -1.38 3.48 -5.41
CA ARG A 180 -0.24 4.20 -5.99
C ARG A 180 1.04 4.09 -5.15
N LEU A 181 0.94 3.75 -3.86
CA LEU A 181 2.11 3.38 -3.06
C LEU A 181 2.76 2.11 -3.63
N PHE A 182 1.97 1.23 -4.24
CA PHE A 182 2.46 0.04 -4.88
C PHE A 182 2.92 0.31 -6.31
N ASN A 183 4.13 0.85 -6.39
CA ASN A 183 4.81 1.21 -7.63
C ASN A 183 6.03 0.32 -7.91
N VAL A 184 6.59 0.44 -9.12
CA VAL A 184 7.77 -0.33 -9.55
C VAL A 184 8.93 -0.19 -8.56
N ALA A 185 9.22 1.02 -8.06
CA ALA A 185 10.30 1.24 -7.10
C ALA A 185 10.08 0.47 -5.80
N SER A 186 8.86 0.51 -5.24
CA SER A 186 8.52 -0.21 -4.01
C SER A 186 8.70 -1.72 -4.16
N LEU A 187 8.40 -2.28 -5.34
CA LEU A 187 8.58 -3.70 -5.62
C LEU A 187 10.06 -4.07 -5.79
N VAL A 188 10.86 -3.21 -6.44
CA VAL A 188 12.32 -3.40 -6.53
C VAL A 188 12.96 -3.35 -5.16
N ASP A 189 12.60 -2.37 -4.32
CA ASP A 189 13.13 -2.24 -2.97
C ASP A 189 12.75 -3.47 -2.13
N PHE A 190 11.50 -3.93 -2.20
CA PHE A 190 11.05 -5.16 -1.54
C PHE A 190 11.88 -6.38 -1.94
N ILE A 191 12.06 -6.63 -3.24
CA ILE A 191 12.82 -7.78 -3.72
C ILE A 191 14.29 -7.65 -3.32
N THR A 192 14.87 -6.46 -3.43
CA THR A 192 16.27 -6.19 -3.07
C THR A 192 16.51 -6.47 -1.59
N ASP A 193 15.66 -5.97 -0.70
CA ASP A 193 15.75 -6.20 0.74
C ASP A 193 15.68 -7.71 1.07
N ARG A 194 14.79 -8.45 0.40
CA ARG A 194 14.60 -9.88 0.63
C ARG A 194 15.76 -10.72 0.15
N VAL A 195 16.28 -10.45 -1.05
CA VAL A 195 17.43 -11.17 -1.59
C VAL A 195 18.69 -10.91 -0.77
N GLN A 196 18.88 -9.69 -0.24
CA GLN A 196 20.02 -9.38 0.64
C GLN A 196 19.89 -10.03 2.02
N SER A 197 18.66 -10.13 2.56
CA SER A 197 18.40 -10.80 3.84
C SER A 197 18.68 -12.31 3.75
N THR A 198 18.32 -12.97 2.65
CA THR A 198 18.58 -14.40 2.43
C THR A 198 20.07 -14.73 2.28
N ASN A 199 20.90 -13.77 1.87
CA ASN A 199 22.35 -13.94 1.73
C ASN A 199 23.13 -13.67 3.03
N SER A 200 22.45 -13.26 4.11
CA SER A 200 23.08 -12.89 5.40
C SER A 200 22.93 -13.96 6.49
N GLU A 201 22.29 -15.10 6.20
CA GLU A 201 22.22 -16.30 7.04
C GLU A 201 23.13 -17.41 6.50
#